data_AF-A0A7J2LXB1-F1
#
_entry.id   AF-A0A7J2LXB1-F1
#
_cell.length_a   1.000
_cell.length_b   1.000
_cell.length_c   1.000
_cell.angle_alpha   90.00
_cell.angle_beta   90.00
_cell.angle_gamma   90.00
#
_symmetry.space_group_name_H-M   'P 1'
#
loop_
_entity.id
_entity.type
_entity.pdbx_description
1 polymer ?
#
loop_
_entity_poly.entity_id
_entity_poly.type
_entity_poly.pdbx_seq_one_letter_code
_entity_poly.pdbx_strand_id
1 'polypeptide(L)' 'MKKRSQRRIRACPLCGSTKLRRISPFSGWLTPEIWVCPDCGYEGPIYAEIEVELESPENPNPEEDEPD' A
#
# COMPACT_ATOMS: atom_id res chain seq x y z
N MET A 1 -19.72 -15.44 3.04
CA MET A 1 -18.25 -15.42 3.18
C MET A 1 -17.76 -13.97 3.17
N LYS A 2 -17.19 -13.45 4.27
CA LYS A 2 -16.61 -12.09 4.32
C LYS A 2 -15.34 -12.07 3.48
N LYS A 3 -15.28 -11.26 2.41
CA LYS A 3 -14.05 -11.04 1.63
C LYS A 3 -13.11 -10.19 2.49
N ARG A 4 -12.05 -10.79 3.04
CA ARG A 4 -10.94 -10.01 3.60
C ARG A 4 -10.31 -9.23 2.45
N SER A 5 -10.26 -7.91 2.58
CA SER A 5 -9.66 -7.03 1.57
C SER A 5 -8.16 -6.95 1.86
N GLN A 6 -7.36 -7.75 1.16
CA GLN A 6 -5.91 -7.64 1.21
C GLN A 6 -5.48 -6.44 0.35
N ARG A 7 -4.76 -5.47 0.92
CA ARG A 7 -4.11 -4.40 0.15
C ARG A 7 -2.66 -4.77 -0.12
N ARG A 8 -2.19 -4.52 -1.34
CA ARG A 8 -0.77 -4.62 -1.70
C ARG A 8 -0.13 -3.24 -1.64
N ILE A 9 0.95 -3.12 -0.88
CA ILE A 9 1.75 -1.89 -0.75
C ILE A 9 3.08 -2.11 -1.46
N ARG A 10 3.53 -1.12 -2.24
CA ARG A 10 4.85 -1.09 -2.86
C ARG A 10 5.87 -0.52 -1.89
N ALA A 11 7.02 -1.18 -1.75
CA ALA A 11 8.09 -0.80 -0.85
C ALA A 11 9.46 -0.82 -1.54
N CYS A 12 10.39 -0.02 -1.02
CA CYS A 12 11.77 0.00 -1.48
C CYS A 12 12.44 -1.35 -1.21
N PRO A 13 13.08 -1.96 -2.22
CA PRO A 13 13.73 -3.27 -2.06
C PRO A 13 15.02 -3.20 -1.21
N LEU A 14 15.56 -2.01 -0.96
CA LEU A 14 16.80 -1.83 -0.20
C LEU A 14 16.55 -1.55 1.29
N CYS A 15 15.62 -0.64 1.61
CA CYS A 15 15.40 -0.19 2.99
C CYS A 15 13.99 -0.46 3.53
N GLY A 16 13.08 -1.00 2.71
CA GLY A 16 11.70 -1.30 3.11
C GLY A 16 10.76 -0.09 3.16
N SER A 17 11.21 1.12 2.85
CA SER A 17 10.35 2.31 2.83
C SER A 17 9.17 2.16 1.86
N THR A 18 7.96 2.46 2.31
CA THR A 18 6.73 2.47 1.49
C THR A 18 6.52 3.80 0.74
N LYS A 19 7.48 4.73 0.81
CA LYS A 19 7.40 6.06 0.20
C LYS A 19 7.92 6.14 -1.24
N LEU A 20 7.97 5.00 -1.96
CA LEU A 20 8.43 4.96 -3.35
C LEU A 20 7.62 5.90 -4.25
N ARG A 21 8.31 6.61 -5.15
CA ARG A 21 7.72 7.51 -6.15
C ARG A 21 8.19 7.13 -7.55
N ARG A 22 7.37 7.37 -8.57
CA ARG A 22 7.83 7.30 -9.97
C ARG A 22 8.77 8.46 -10.25
N ILE A 23 9.84 8.21 -11.01
CA ILE A 23 10.85 9.23 -11.37
C ILE A 23 10.23 10.40 -12.16
N SER A 24 9.19 10.13 -12.94
CA SER A 24 8.45 11.14 -13.70
C SER A 24 6.99 10.71 -13.90
N PRO A 25 6.09 11.64 -14.26
CA PRO A 25 4.71 11.32 -14.62
C PRO A 25 4.59 10.39 -15.84
N PHE A 26 5.60 10.40 -16.72
CA PHE A 26 5.63 9.60 -17.95
C PHE A 26 6.23 8.20 -17.74
N SER A 27 6.75 7.94 -16.54
CA SER A 27 7.32 6.65 -16.11
C SER A 27 6.24 5.56 -16.10
N GLY A 28 6.48 4.50 -16.88
CA GLY A 28 5.53 3.41 -17.12
C GLY A 28 4.58 3.63 -18.30
N TRP A 29 4.68 4.77 -19.00
CA TRP A 29 3.95 5.01 -20.24
C TRP A 29 4.87 5.29 -21.43
N LEU A 30 5.65 6.38 -21.37
CA LEU A 30 6.59 6.75 -22.43
C LEU A 30 8.01 6.26 -22.13
N THR A 31 8.42 6.33 -20.87
CA THR A 31 9.71 5.83 -20.40
C THR A 31 9.51 4.58 -19.54
N PRO A 32 10.55 3.75 -19.34
CA PRO A 32 10.50 2.64 -18.40
C PRO A 32 9.99 3.09 -17.03
N GLU A 33 9.27 2.20 -16.34
CA GLU A 33 8.80 2.49 -14.99
C GLU A 33 9.99 2.44 -14.02
N ILE A 34 10.50 3.62 -13.66
CA ILE A 34 11.57 3.79 -12.68
C ILE A 34 11.00 4.40 -11.39
N TRP A 35 11.43 3.82 -10.27
CA TRP A 35 11.07 4.17 -8.92
C TRP A 35 12.24 4.81 -8.18
N VAL A 36 11.93 5.83 -7.38
CA VAL A 36 12.88 6.53 -6.53
C VAL A 36 12.43 6.42 -5.07
N CYS A 37 13.37 6.07 -4.18
CA CYS A 37 13.15 6.07 -2.74
C CYS A 37 13.74 7.35 -2.11
N PRO A 38 12.92 8.21 -1.49
CA PRO A 38 13.41 9.44 -0.85
C PRO A 38 14.21 9.17 0.43
N ASP A 39 14.05 7.99 1.04
CA ASP A 39 14.68 7.69 2.33
C ASP A 39 16.11 7.12 2.17
N CYS A 40 16.42 6.40 1.09
CA CYS A 40 17.76 5.79 0.88
C CYS A 40 18.41 6.07 -0.48
N GLY A 41 17.73 6.77 -1.39
CA GLY A 41 18.27 7.11 -2.71
C GLY A 41 18.23 5.97 -3.73
N TYR A 42 17.54 4.86 -3.46
CA TYR A 42 17.29 3.82 -4.47
C TYR A 42 16.66 4.42 -5.73
N GLU A 43 17.20 4.10 -6.90
CA GLU A 43 16.64 4.43 -8.21
C GLU A 43 16.69 3.17 -9.08
N GLY A 44 15.53 2.69 -9.54
CA GLY A 44 15.49 1.52 -10.41
C GLY A 44 14.08 0.99 -10.72
N PRO A 45 14.00 -0.06 -11.55
CA PRO A 45 12.72 -0.53 -12.09
C PRO A 45 11.95 -1.49 -11.19
N ILE A 46 12.51 -1.89 -10.03
CA ILE A 46 11.91 -2.92 -9.18
C ILE A 46 11.44 -2.34 -7.84
N TYR A 47 10.40 -2.94 -7.28
CA TYR A 47 9.88 -2.66 -5.95
C TYR A 47 9.49 -3.98 -5.27
N ALA A 48 9.46 -3.98 -3.94
CA ALA A 48 8.91 -5.08 -3.16
C ALA A 48 7.38 -4.90 -3.01
N GLU A 49 6.61 -5.98 -3.12
CA GLU A 49 5.17 -6.00 -2.80
C GLU A 49 4.97 -6.58 -1.39
N ILE A 50 4.28 -5.84 -0.53
CA ILE A 50 3.92 -6.25 0.82
C ILE A 50 2.41 -6.42 0.89
N GLU A 51 1.95 -7.58 1.36
CA GLU A 51 0.55 -7.85 1.64
C GLU A 51 0.17 -7.33 3.02
N VAL A 52 -0.93 -6.59 3.10
CA VAL A 52 -1.47 -6.08 4.36
C VAL A 52 -2.91 -6.53 4.51
N GLU A 53 -3.21 -7.15 5.64
CA GLU A 53 -4.56 -7.51 6.04
C GLU A 53 -5.19 -6.27 6.69
N LEU A 54 -6.28 -5.78 6.12
CA LEU A 54 -7.06 -4.73 6.75
C LEU A 54 -8.17 -5.39 7.57
N GLU A 55 -8.17 -5.18 8.89
CA GLU A 55 -9.40 -5.32 9.65
C GLU A 55 -10.46 -4.43 8.98
N SER A 56 -11.55 -5.05 8.55
CA SER A 56 -12.72 -4.31 8.08
C SER A 56 -13.19 -3.45 9.26
N PRO A 57 -13.55 -2.17 9.07
CA PRO A 57 -14.16 -1.40 10.15
C PRO A 57 -15.39 -2.19 10.61
N GLU A 58 -15.32 -2.72 11.82
CA GLU A 58 -16.47 -3.36 12.45
C GLU A 58 -17.51 -2.27 12.59
N ASN A 59 -18.65 -2.43 11.91
CA ASN A 59 -19.81 -1.57 12.17
C ASN A 59 -20.10 -1.68 13.67
N PRO A 60 -20.00 -0.60 14.47
CA PRO A 60 -20.64 -0.63 15.78
C PRO A 60 -22.14 -0.67 15.49
N ASN A 61 -22.75 -1.84 15.66
CA ASN A 61 -24.21 -1.90 15.74
C ASN A 61 -24.63 -0.99 16.91
N PRO A 62 -25.58 -0.06 16.73
CA PRO A 62 -26.29 0.49 17.87
C PRO A 62 -27.09 -0.65 18.47
N GLU A 63 -26.65 -1.16 19.62
CA GLU A 63 -27.48 -2.01 20.48
C GLU A 63 -28.56 -1.11 21.10
N GLU A 64 -29.64 -0.94 20.37
CA GLU A 64 -30.97 -0.73 20.94
C GLU A 64 -31.43 -2.12 21.43
N ASP A 65 -31.33 -2.37 22.75
CA ASP A 65 -32.47 -2.75 23.60
C ASP A 65 -32.07 -2.85 25.10
N GLU A 66 -33.07 -2.58 25.94
CA GLU A 66 -33.17 -2.39 27.39
C GLU A 66 -32.68 -3.57 28.28
N PRO A 67 -32.37 -3.33 29.57
CA PRO A 67 -33.34 -3.66 30.65
C PRO A 67 -33.32 -2.62 31.82
N ASP A 68 -34.34 -2.42 32.67
CA ASP A 68 -35.37 -3.27 33.32
C ASP A 68 -36.66 -2.46 33.58
#